data_AF-A0A1Y1S7V7-F1
#
_entry.id   AF-A0A1Y1S7V7-F1
#
_cell.length_a   1.000
_cell.length_b   1.000
_cell.length_c   1.000
_cell.angle_alpha   90.00
_cell.angle_beta   90.00
_cell.angle_gamma   90.00
#
_symmetry.space_group_name_H-M   'P 1'
#
loop_
_entity.id
_entity.type
_entity.pdbx_description
1 polymer ?
#
loop_
_entity_poly.entity_id
_entity_poly.type
_entity_poly.pdbx_seq_one_letter_code
_entity_poly.pdbx_strand_id
1 'polypeptide(L)'
;MFKAINTELENMKTKIDLERSKIEQFYNDCLDNKKYVEYFRMKPVHEENLDLYEIGKSNLLCHYVMEQNVEETEQTADEYGTFGYKEPLFEYIYKLVDCGEFERALFHLKRAEKNKWSSYAYFDILDTIKSKYYNRPL
;
A
#
# COMPACT_ATOMS: atom_id res chain seq x y z
N MET A 1 -14.68 35.28 27.14
CA MET A 1 -15.13 34.57 25.92
C MET A 1 -13.95 34.08 25.08
N PHE A 2 -12.91 34.89 24.81
CA PHE A 2 -11.68 34.44 24.10
C PHE A 2 -10.89 33.31 24.78
N LYS A 3 -10.81 33.28 26.12
CA LYS A 3 -10.09 32.22 26.84
C LYS A 3 -10.70 30.81 26.63
N ALA A 4 -12.02 30.69 26.57
CA ALA A 4 -12.69 29.39 26.39
C ALA A 4 -12.47 28.82 24.99
N ILE A 5 -12.51 29.67 23.96
CA ILE A 5 -12.24 29.30 22.56
C ILE A 5 -10.79 28.81 22.41
N ASN A 6 -9.83 29.48 23.07
CA ASN A 6 -8.43 29.05 23.02
C ASN A 6 -8.21 27.69 23.70
N THR A 7 -8.87 27.42 24.84
CA THR A 7 -8.79 26.11 25.51
C THR A 7 -9.39 24.98 24.67
N GLU A 8 -10.50 25.23 23.98
CA GLU A 8 -11.13 24.21 23.11
C GLU A 8 -10.26 23.88 21.89
N LEU A 9 -9.64 24.90 21.29
CA LEU A 9 -8.76 24.73 20.12
C LEU A 9 -7.45 24.02 20.50
N GLU A 10 -6.85 24.35 21.64
CA GLU A 10 -5.69 23.64 22.20
C GLU A 10 -6.01 22.17 22.53
N ASN A 11 -7.21 21.90 23.07
CA ASN A 11 -7.67 20.54 23.34
C ASN A 11 -7.86 19.72 22.05
N MET A 12 -8.38 20.33 20.98
CA MET A 12 -8.50 19.66 19.67
C MET A 12 -7.14 19.32 19.08
N LYS A 13 -6.21 20.28 19.07
CA LYS A 13 -4.84 20.03 18.59
C LYS A 13 -4.18 18.89 19.35
N THR A 14 -4.31 18.87 20.67
CA THR A 14 -3.78 17.81 21.53
C THR A 14 -4.35 16.43 21.18
N LYS A 15 -5.64 16.35 20.83
CA LYS A 15 -6.28 15.09 20.41
C LYS A 15 -5.76 14.59 19.06
N ILE A 16 -5.57 15.50 18.10
CA ILE A 16 -5.01 15.17 16.77
C ILE A 16 -3.58 14.64 16.93
N ASP A 17 -2.74 15.33 17.70
CA ASP A 17 -1.35 14.92 17.95
C ASP A 17 -1.25 13.59 18.72
N LEU A 18 -2.18 13.35 19.65
CA LEU A 18 -2.27 12.08 20.37
C LEU A 18 -2.68 10.93 19.45
N GLU A 19 -3.65 11.13 18.57
CA GLU A 19 -4.02 10.11 17.57
C GLU A 19 -2.86 9.83 16.63
N ARG A 20 -2.19 10.87 16.12
CA ARG A 20 -1.02 10.72 15.27
C ARG A 20 0.01 9.78 15.90
N SER A 21 0.35 10.04 17.17
CA SER A 21 1.30 9.21 17.93
C SER A 21 0.85 7.76 18.05
N LYS A 22 -0.46 7.51 18.22
CA LYS A 22 -1.02 6.15 18.27
C LYS A 22 -0.96 5.45 16.91
N ILE A 23 -1.21 6.16 15.81
CA ILE A 23 -1.09 5.61 14.46
C ILE A 23 0.35 5.19 14.19
N GLU A 24 1.32 6.03 14.50
CA GLU A 24 2.75 5.72 14.33
C GLU A 24 3.18 4.53 15.19
N GLN A 25 2.76 4.48 16.45
CA GLN A 25 3.04 3.35 17.33
C GLN A 25 2.42 2.05 16.83
N PHE A 26 1.15 2.09 16.41
CA PHE A 26 0.44 0.91 15.94
C PHE A 26 0.99 0.41 14.59
N TYR A 27 1.41 1.32 13.70
CA TYR A 27 2.13 0.97 12.47
C TYR A 27 3.39 0.17 12.78
N ASN A 28 4.24 0.67 13.69
CA ASN A 28 5.49 -0.01 14.06
C ASN A 28 5.23 -1.37 14.71
N ASP A 29 4.24 -1.46 15.61
CA ASP A 29 3.86 -2.73 16.25
C ASP A 29 3.35 -3.76 15.22
N CYS A 30 2.57 -3.30 14.23
CA CYS A 30 2.10 -4.16 13.15
C CYS A 30 3.23 -4.61 12.22
N LEU A 31 4.21 -3.74 11.95
CA LEU A 31 5.38 -4.06 11.15
C LEU A 31 6.25 -5.12 11.85
N ASP A 32 6.55 -4.93 13.13
CA ASP A 32 7.42 -5.83 13.90
C ASP A 32 6.76 -7.20 14.15
N ASN A 33 5.45 -7.23 14.41
CA ASN A 33 4.72 -8.45 14.74
C ASN A 33 3.96 -9.06 13.55
N LYS A 34 4.09 -8.49 12.34
CA LYS A 34 3.39 -8.91 11.11
C LYS A 34 1.87 -8.93 11.21
N LYS A 35 1.29 -8.04 12.02
CA LYS A 35 -0.16 -7.92 12.26
C LYS A 35 -0.83 -6.97 11.25
N TYR A 36 -0.50 -7.10 9.97
CA TYR A 36 -0.85 -6.12 8.94
C TYR A 36 -2.37 -5.88 8.81
N VAL A 37 -3.17 -6.97 8.88
CA VAL A 37 -4.64 -6.90 8.76
C VAL A 37 -5.28 -6.06 9.86
N GLU A 38 -4.70 -6.04 11.07
CA GLU A 38 -5.21 -5.20 12.16
C GLU A 38 -5.06 -3.72 11.82
N TYR A 39 -3.93 -3.33 11.22
CA TYR A 39 -3.72 -1.97 10.74
C TYR A 39 -4.68 -1.59 9.61
N PHE A 40 -4.91 -2.48 8.64
CA PHE A 40 -5.79 -2.22 7.48
C PHE A 40 -7.25 -1.94 7.87
N ARG A 41 -7.66 -2.44 9.04
CA ARG A 41 -9.01 -2.29 9.60
C ARG A 41 -9.14 -1.07 10.52
N MET A 42 -8.02 -0.43 10.87
CA MET A 42 -8.04 0.81 11.64
C MET A 42 -8.73 1.93 10.84
N LYS A 43 -9.44 2.81 11.55
CA LYS A 43 -10.04 4.01 10.96
C LYS A 43 -9.54 5.23 11.74
N PRO A 44 -8.72 6.11 11.12
CA PRO A 44 -8.40 7.40 11.70
C PRO A 44 -9.68 8.18 11.98
N VAL A 45 -9.72 8.84 13.14
CA VAL A 45 -10.83 9.67 13.60
C VAL A 45 -10.70 11.10 13.08
N HIS A 46 -9.48 11.65 13.03
CA HIS A 46 -9.23 13.01 12.55
C HIS A 46 -8.66 12.99 11.13
N GLU A 47 -9.23 13.84 10.26
CA GLU A 47 -8.88 13.89 8.83
C GLU A 47 -7.42 14.29 8.61
N GLU A 48 -6.86 15.11 9.51
CA GLU A 48 -5.47 15.56 9.50
C GLU A 48 -4.46 14.40 9.57
N ASN A 49 -4.89 13.23 10.06
CA ASN A 49 -4.06 12.04 10.20
C ASN A 49 -4.30 11.01 9.08
N LEU A 50 -5.22 11.26 8.13
CA LEU A 50 -5.53 10.31 7.05
C LEU A 50 -4.33 10.03 6.15
N ASP A 51 -3.61 11.07 5.73
CA ASP A 51 -2.44 10.90 4.85
C ASP A 51 -1.36 10.02 5.50
N LEU A 52 -1.11 10.23 6.79
CA LEU A 52 -0.18 9.40 7.57
C LEU A 52 -0.63 7.94 7.62
N TYR A 53 -1.92 7.72 7.88
CA TYR A 53 -2.48 6.39 7.89
C TYR A 53 -2.35 5.69 6.53
N GLU A 54 -2.70 6.38 5.44
CA GLU A 54 -2.66 5.85 4.08
C GLU A 54 -1.23 5.51 3.62
N ILE A 55 -0.24 6.33 3.99
CA ILE A 55 1.19 6.02 3.78
C ILE A 55 1.58 4.74 4.53
N GLY A 56 1.24 4.65 5.82
CA GLY A 56 1.51 3.47 6.63
C GLY A 56 0.82 2.22 6.06
N LYS A 57 -0.43 2.36 5.61
CA LYS A 57 -1.20 1.27 5.01
C LYS A 57 -0.57 0.78 3.70
N SER A 58 -0.14 1.69 2.82
CA SER A 58 0.56 1.33 1.58
C SER A 58 1.82 0.50 1.87
N ASN A 59 2.63 0.94 2.83
CA ASN A 59 3.86 0.23 3.21
C ASN A 59 3.57 -1.17 3.77
N LEU A 60 2.63 -1.28 4.71
CA LEU A 60 2.26 -2.57 5.30
C LEU A 60 1.59 -3.49 4.28
N LEU A 61 0.81 -2.95 3.34
CA LEU A 61 0.26 -3.73 2.22
C LEU A 61 1.36 -4.29 1.33
N CYS A 62 2.43 -3.52 1.09
CA CYS A 62 3.58 -4.01 0.34
C CYS A 62 4.19 -5.23 1.03
N HIS A 63 4.47 -5.14 2.33
CA HIS A 63 4.97 -6.27 3.13
C HIS A 63 4.00 -7.46 3.15
N TYR A 64 2.71 -7.21 3.28
CA TYR A 64 1.69 -8.26 3.20
C TYR A 64 1.73 -8.97 1.85
N VAL A 65 1.74 -8.22 0.74
CA VAL A 65 1.86 -8.79 -0.60
C VAL A 65 3.14 -9.58 -0.75
N MET A 66 4.29 -9.11 -0.25
CA MET A 66 5.58 -9.84 -0.28
C MET A 66 5.50 -11.21 0.38
N GLU A 67 4.70 -11.37 1.43
CA GLU A 67 4.64 -12.60 2.22
C GLU A 67 3.59 -13.61 1.73
N GLN A 68 2.50 -13.15 1.08
CA GLN A 68 1.42 -14.02 0.62
C GLN A 68 1.68 -14.64 -0.76
N ASN A 69 1.05 -15.76 -1.10
CA ASN A 69 1.08 -16.22 -2.50
C ASN A 69 0.18 -15.35 -3.42
N VAL A 70 0.26 -15.59 -4.73
CA VAL A 70 -0.49 -14.82 -5.73
C VAL A 70 -1.99 -14.97 -5.50
N GLU A 71 -2.46 -16.19 -5.26
CA GLU A 71 -3.87 -16.52 -5.07
C GLU A 71 -4.47 -15.84 -3.82
N GLU A 72 -3.77 -15.88 -2.70
CA GLU A 72 -4.14 -15.22 -1.45
C GLU A 72 -4.18 -13.69 -1.61
N THR A 73 -3.21 -13.14 -2.34
CA THR A 73 -3.18 -11.70 -2.63
C THR A 73 -4.41 -11.29 -3.42
N GLU A 74 -4.78 -12.06 -4.45
CA GLU A 74 -5.97 -11.76 -5.27
C GLU A 74 -7.28 -11.89 -4.49
N GLN A 75 -7.40 -12.92 -3.65
CA GLN A 75 -8.59 -13.12 -2.81
C GLN A 75 -8.84 -11.95 -1.85
N THR A 76 -7.78 -11.31 -1.39
CA THR A 76 -7.85 -10.22 -0.39
C THR A 76 -7.64 -8.83 -0.99
N ALA A 77 -7.31 -8.72 -2.27
CA ALA A 77 -6.95 -7.46 -2.93
C ALA A 77 -8.06 -6.41 -2.88
N ASP A 78 -9.30 -6.83 -3.11
CA ASP A 78 -10.46 -5.94 -3.09
C ASP A 78 -10.86 -5.54 -1.65
N GLU A 79 -10.74 -6.45 -0.67
CA GLU A 79 -11.02 -6.16 0.75
C GLU A 79 -10.11 -5.06 1.28
N TYR A 80 -8.81 -5.14 0.97
CA TYR A 80 -7.82 -4.21 1.50
C TYR A 80 -7.48 -3.04 0.57
N GLY A 81 -7.96 -3.09 -0.68
CA GLY A 81 -7.68 -2.09 -1.70
C GLY A 81 -6.23 -2.14 -2.20
N THR A 82 -5.59 -3.31 -2.18
CA THR A 82 -4.17 -3.52 -2.51
C THR A 82 -3.77 -2.86 -3.83
N PHE A 83 -4.57 -3.05 -4.88
CA PHE A 83 -4.29 -2.49 -6.21
C PHE A 83 -4.66 -1.01 -6.37
N GLY A 84 -5.10 -0.36 -5.29
CA GLY A 84 -5.27 1.09 -5.18
C GLY A 84 -3.97 1.81 -4.81
N TYR A 85 -2.96 1.10 -4.31
CA TYR A 85 -1.67 1.65 -3.91
C TYR A 85 -0.59 1.27 -4.91
N LYS A 86 0.35 2.18 -5.14
CA LYS A 86 1.37 2.03 -6.17
C LYS A 86 2.38 0.93 -5.82
N GLU A 87 2.94 1.00 -4.62
CA GLU A 87 4.00 0.11 -4.16
C GLU A 87 3.51 -1.35 -4.02
N PRO A 88 2.36 -1.63 -3.36
CA PRO A 88 1.79 -2.99 -3.32
C PRO A 88 1.41 -3.53 -4.69
N LEU A 89 0.93 -2.70 -5.62
CA LEU A 89 0.64 -3.13 -6.98
C LEU A 89 1.92 -3.58 -7.70
N PHE A 90 3.01 -2.83 -7.61
CA PHE A 90 4.26 -3.22 -8.27
C PHE A 90 4.86 -4.49 -7.67
N GLU A 91 4.80 -4.64 -6.34
CA GLU A 91 5.20 -5.88 -5.67
C GLU A 91 4.41 -7.09 -6.19
N TYR A 92 3.10 -6.95 -6.30
CA TYR A 92 2.24 -7.98 -6.88
C TYR A 92 2.62 -8.32 -8.34
N ILE A 93 2.95 -7.31 -9.15
CA ILE A 93 3.37 -7.52 -10.53
C ILE A 93 4.71 -8.26 -10.59
N TYR A 94 5.69 -7.94 -9.73
CA TYR A 94 6.94 -8.70 -9.65
C TYR A 94 6.67 -10.17 -9.35
N LYS A 95 5.78 -10.47 -8.40
CA LYS A 95 5.38 -11.86 -8.12
C LYS A 95 4.82 -12.58 -9.34
N LEU A 96 3.94 -11.93 -10.09
CA LEU A 96 3.42 -12.50 -11.34
C LEU A 96 4.55 -12.77 -12.35
N VAL A 97 5.50 -11.85 -12.49
CA VAL A 97 6.66 -12.03 -13.38
C VAL A 97 7.56 -13.19 -12.93
N ASP A 98 7.75 -13.37 -11.62
CA ASP A 98 8.54 -14.47 -11.06
C ASP A 98 7.85 -15.83 -11.23
N CYS A 99 6.51 -15.85 -11.16
CA CYS A 99 5.70 -17.03 -11.49
C CYS A 99 5.59 -17.29 -13.00
N GLY A 100 6.08 -16.39 -13.87
CA GLY A 100 5.97 -16.51 -15.33
C GLY A 100 4.58 -16.16 -15.89
N GLU A 101 3.71 -15.55 -15.08
CA GLU A 101 2.35 -15.11 -15.39
C GLU A 101 2.35 -13.78 -16.17
N PHE A 102 3.06 -13.74 -17.30
CA PHE A 102 3.38 -12.49 -18.01
C PHE A 102 2.15 -11.75 -18.55
N GLU A 103 1.12 -12.45 -19.02
CA GLU A 103 -0.10 -11.81 -19.52
C GLU A 103 -0.84 -11.05 -18.41
N ARG A 104 -0.90 -11.66 -17.21
CA ARG A 104 -1.48 -11.03 -16.02
C ARG A 104 -0.62 -9.87 -15.55
N ALA A 105 0.71 -10.03 -15.52
CA ALA A 105 1.63 -8.95 -15.20
C ALA A 105 1.42 -7.74 -16.13
N LEU A 106 1.28 -7.96 -17.45
CA LEU A 106 0.99 -6.91 -18.43
C LEU A 106 -0.38 -6.25 -18.21
N PHE A 107 -1.41 -7.03 -17.83
CA PHE A 107 -2.72 -6.48 -17.47
C PHE A 107 -2.61 -5.49 -16.30
N HIS A 108 -1.88 -5.86 -15.24
CA HIS A 108 -1.69 -5.00 -14.07
C HIS A 108 -0.74 -3.82 -14.35
N LEU A 109 0.27 -3.98 -15.23
CA LEU A 109 1.08 -2.85 -15.71
C LEU A 109 0.24 -1.80 -16.44
N LYS A 110 -0.72 -2.20 -17.29
CA LYS A 110 -1.65 -1.25 -17.94
C LYS A 110 -2.49 -0.47 -16.92
N ARG A 111 -2.80 -1.07 -15.76
CA ARG A 111 -3.45 -0.36 -14.65
C ARG A 111 -2.53 0.70 -14.06
N ALA A 112 -1.26 0.37 -13.81
CA ALA A 112 -0.26 1.32 -13.35
C ALA A 112 -0.06 2.49 -14.33
N GLU A 113 -0.04 2.21 -15.64
CA GLU A 113 0.05 3.23 -16.70
C GLU A 113 -1.15 4.19 -16.66
N LYS A 114 -2.39 3.67 -16.54
CA LYS A 114 -3.60 4.50 -16.41
C LYS A 114 -3.57 5.41 -15.18
N ASN A 115 -2.96 4.96 -14.09
CA ASN A 115 -2.74 5.74 -12.88
C ASN A 115 -1.53 6.69 -12.95
N LYS A 116 -0.87 6.79 -14.11
CA LYS A 116 0.35 7.60 -14.32
C LYS A 116 1.52 7.18 -13.42
N TRP A 117 1.64 5.89 -13.11
CA TRP A 117 2.71 5.34 -12.27
C TRP A 117 3.92 4.84 -13.08
N SER A 118 4.20 5.46 -14.23
CA SER A 118 5.35 5.17 -15.10
C SER A 118 6.68 5.53 -14.42
N SER A 119 7.11 4.68 -13.49
CA SER A 119 8.30 4.85 -12.65
C SER A 119 9.39 3.85 -13.03
N TYR A 120 10.54 3.89 -12.36
CA TYR A 120 11.62 2.93 -12.60
C TYR A 120 11.13 1.48 -12.52
N ALA A 121 10.36 1.11 -11.48
CA ALA A 121 9.78 -0.22 -11.34
C ALA A 121 8.90 -0.62 -12.53
N TYR A 122 8.13 0.32 -13.10
CA TYR A 122 7.31 0.05 -14.28
C TYR A 122 8.17 -0.37 -15.49
N PHE A 123 9.24 0.38 -15.76
CA PHE A 123 10.11 0.10 -16.90
C PHE A 123 10.94 -1.16 -16.69
N ASP A 124 11.43 -1.38 -15.48
CA ASP A 124 12.19 -2.58 -15.11
C ASP A 124 11.38 -3.87 -15.31
N ILE A 125 10.14 -3.87 -14.83
CA ILE A 125 9.21 -5.00 -15.05
C ILE A 125 8.91 -5.16 -16.53
N LEU A 126 8.62 -4.07 -17.25
CA LEU A 126 8.30 -4.14 -18.68
C LEU A 126 9.46 -4.73 -19.49
N ASP A 127 10.69 -4.32 -19.20
CA ASP A 127 11.89 -4.82 -19.87
C ASP A 127 12.20 -6.26 -19.46
N THR A 128 11.93 -6.64 -18.21
CA THR A 128 12.00 -8.03 -17.74
C THR A 128 11.01 -8.92 -18.49
N ILE A 129 9.76 -8.49 -18.63
CA ILE A 129 8.73 -9.23 -19.37
C ILE A 129 9.16 -9.38 -20.83
N LYS A 130 9.59 -8.30 -21.50
CA LYS A 130 10.07 -8.39 -22.89
C LYS A 130 11.22 -9.37 -23.01
N SER A 131 12.22 -9.27 -22.14
CA SER A 131 13.41 -10.13 -22.19
C SER A 131 13.07 -11.60 -21.96
N LYS A 132 12.18 -11.92 -21.02
CA LYS A 132 11.77 -13.30 -20.74
C LYS A 132 10.77 -13.85 -21.77
N TYR A 133 9.88 -13.02 -22.29
CA TYR A 133 8.82 -13.42 -23.22
C TYR A 133 9.35 -13.62 -24.65
N TYR A 134 10.22 -12.73 -25.14
CA TYR A 134 10.76 -12.78 -26.51
C TYR A 134 11.97 -13.72 -26.68
N ASN A 135 12.55 -14.22 -25.58
CA ASN A 135 13.62 -15.23 -25.62
C ASN A 135 13.11 -16.66 -25.39
N ARG A 136 11.79 -16.92 -25.44
CA ARG A 136 11.29 -18.30 -25.38
C ARG A 136 11.68 -19.06 -26.67
N PRO A 137 12.39 -20.22 -26.58
CA PRO A 137 12.57 -21.07 -27.74
C PRO A 137 11.20 -21.55 -28.22
N LEU A 138 10.99 -21.48 -29.54
CA LEU A 138 9.80 -22.00 -30.24
C LEU A 138 9.65 -23.51 -30.03
#